data_AF-A0A535LSV9-F1
#
_entry.id   AF-A0A535LSV9-F1
#
_cell.length_a   1.000
_cell.length_b   1.000
_cell.length_c   1.000
_cell.angle_alpha   90.00
_cell.angle_beta   90.00
_cell.angle_gamma   90.00
#
_symmetry.space_group_name_H-M   'P 1'
#
loop_
_entity.id
_entity.type
_entity.pdbx_description
1 polymer ?
#
loop_
_entity_poly.entity_id
_entity_poly.type
_entity_poly.pdbx_seq_one_letter_code
_entity_poly.pdbx_strand_id
1 'polypeptide(L)'
;MPDHGRHGPADRDFPPPGGPWEAVSLNGKLVGWAEHGGLAQARRCAEIGEQLADEERSHLLGRLGHKLRSAVLALQESARQAAFGRPELLEAVFEQAQEVGRRAAAVEAAAIQPKDAARGVVLGAVLNLSLPIAARELPAGAVVLGSETALVEAFARIQEWMGGPGMTIAAEPVGSWWKISVAPGGDRKPLAVPEMGEPLIRLIVDIHLEGWLDASPPDGADIYLPAQASR
;
A
#
# COMPACT_ATOMS: atom_id res chain seq x y z
N MET A 1 -14.95 -9.17 28.48
CA MET A 1 -14.53 -9.14 27.08
C MET A 1 -13.11 -9.68 27.01
N PRO A 2 -12.87 -10.90 26.52
CA PRO A 2 -11.52 -11.38 26.26
C PRO A 2 -11.19 -11.24 24.76
N ASP A 3 -9.93 -10.88 24.53
CA ASP A 3 -9.20 -10.67 23.28
C ASP A 3 -9.58 -9.44 22.45
N HIS A 4 -8.82 -8.37 22.72
CA HIS A 4 -8.62 -7.19 21.87
C HIS A 4 -7.86 -7.52 20.57
N GLY A 5 -8.21 -8.64 19.92
CA GLY A 5 -7.80 -8.89 18.55
C GLY A 5 -8.52 -7.89 17.65
N ARG A 6 -7.76 -7.06 16.93
CA ARG A 6 -8.30 -6.23 15.84
C ARG A 6 -9.08 -7.16 14.92
N HIS A 7 -10.39 -6.97 14.82
CA HIS A 7 -11.20 -7.80 13.93
C HIS A 7 -10.72 -7.59 12.50
N GLY A 8 -10.49 -8.69 11.78
CA GLY A 8 -10.09 -8.66 10.38
C GLY A 8 -11.10 -7.89 9.50
N PRO A 9 -10.77 -7.67 8.22
CA PRO A 9 -11.66 -7.00 7.28
C PRO A 9 -13.03 -7.70 7.23
N ALA A 10 -14.08 -6.96 6.89
CA ALA A 10 -15.46 -7.46 6.91
C ALA A 10 -15.62 -8.70 6.01
N ASP A 11 -15.59 -9.88 6.62
CA ASP A 11 -15.59 -11.18 5.95
C ASP A 11 -16.75 -12.03 6.49
N ARG A 12 -17.37 -12.81 5.60
CA ARG A 12 -18.45 -13.75 5.91
C ARG A 12 -17.99 -14.87 6.84
N ASP A 13 -16.71 -15.22 6.77
CA ASP A 13 -16.08 -16.27 7.56
C ASP A 13 -15.65 -15.77 8.95
N PHE A 14 -15.75 -14.47 9.22
CA PHE A 14 -15.39 -13.84 10.50
C PHE A 14 -16.54 -13.00 11.11
N PRO A 15 -17.68 -13.61 11.47
CA PRO A 15 -18.74 -12.89 12.19
C PRO A 15 -18.30 -12.55 13.62
N PRO A 16 -18.70 -11.38 14.17
CA PRO A 16 -18.47 -11.05 15.57
C PRO A 16 -19.10 -12.10 16.50
N PRO A 17 -18.46 -12.45 17.64
CA PRO A 17 -19.00 -13.45 18.55
C PRO A 17 -20.24 -12.92 19.30
N GLY A 18 -21.31 -13.72 19.30
CA GLY A 18 -22.53 -13.48 20.10
C GLY A 18 -23.46 -12.40 19.53
N GLY A 19 -24.71 -12.77 19.20
CA GLY A 19 -25.75 -11.87 18.70
C GLY A 19 -26.40 -12.38 17.39
N PRO A 20 -27.61 -11.91 17.02
CA PRO A 20 -28.26 -12.24 15.75
C PRO A 20 -27.70 -11.38 14.61
N TRP A 21 -26.39 -11.46 14.37
CA TRP A 21 -25.71 -10.65 13.37
C TRP A 21 -26.20 -10.96 11.96
N GLU A 22 -26.61 -9.95 11.23
CA GLU A 22 -26.89 -10.03 9.80
C GLU A 22 -25.78 -9.39 8.99
N ALA A 23 -25.42 -10.03 7.88
CA ALA A 23 -24.46 -9.51 6.93
C ALA A 23 -25.00 -8.23 6.28
N VAL A 24 -24.31 -7.10 6.50
CA VAL A 24 -24.65 -5.83 5.86
C VAL A 24 -23.88 -5.72 4.57
N SER A 25 -24.60 -5.77 3.44
CA SER A 25 -24.00 -5.64 2.11
C SER A 25 -24.32 -4.28 1.50
N LEU A 26 -23.28 -3.59 1.01
CA LEU A 26 -23.39 -2.35 0.25
C LEU A 26 -22.83 -2.58 -1.15
N ASN A 27 -23.61 -2.28 -2.20
CA ASN A 27 -23.22 -2.48 -3.60
C ASN A 27 -22.75 -3.93 -3.91
N GLY A 28 -23.35 -4.93 -3.25
CA GLY A 28 -22.99 -6.34 -3.42
C GLY A 28 -21.74 -6.80 -2.67
N LYS A 29 -21.08 -5.92 -1.91
CA LYS A 29 -19.94 -6.24 -1.05
C LYS A 29 -20.35 -6.30 0.41
N LEU A 30 -19.84 -7.26 1.17
CA LEU A 30 -19.99 -7.27 2.62
C LEU A 30 -19.18 -6.10 3.19
N VAL A 31 -19.83 -5.23 3.96
CA VAL A 31 -19.19 -4.08 4.61
C VAL A 31 -19.23 -4.16 6.13
N GLY A 32 -19.86 -5.20 6.68
CA GLY A 32 -19.86 -5.46 8.12
C GLY A 32 -21.05 -6.29 8.56
N TRP A 33 -21.24 -6.31 9.88
CA TRP A 33 -22.26 -7.07 10.57
C TRP A 33 -23.08 -6.13 11.46
N ALA A 34 -24.40 -6.28 11.46
CA ALA A 34 -25.27 -5.46 12.30
C ALA A 34 -26.47 -6.26 12.81
N GLU A 35 -27.02 -5.83 13.94
CA GLU A 35 -28.37 -6.20 14.32
C GLU A 35 -29.34 -5.50 13.35
N HIS A 36 -30.32 -6.25 12.84
CA HIS A 36 -31.37 -5.90 11.87
C HIS A 36 -31.42 -4.42 11.41
N GLY A 37 -31.33 -4.18 10.09
CA GLY A 37 -31.52 -2.83 9.51
C GLY A 37 -30.27 -1.95 9.40
N GLY A 38 -29.06 -2.53 9.45
CA GLY A 38 -27.78 -1.81 9.42
C GLY A 38 -27.40 -1.07 8.13
N LEU A 39 -28.19 -1.17 7.04
CA LEU A 39 -27.81 -0.62 5.73
C LEU A 39 -27.66 0.91 5.73
N ALA A 40 -28.54 1.63 6.43
CA ALA A 40 -28.45 3.09 6.52
C ALA A 40 -27.19 3.55 7.27
N GLN A 41 -26.81 2.81 8.32
CA GLN A 41 -25.56 3.07 9.05
C GLN A 41 -24.34 2.74 8.18
N ALA A 42 -24.36 1.62 7.47
CA ALA A 42 -23.28 1.23 6.56
C ALA A 42 -23.07 2.24 5.43
N ARG A 43 -24.15 2.82 4.86
CA ARG A 43 -24.04 3.92 3.88
C ARG A 43 -23.35 5.14 4.47
N ARG A 44 -23.78 5.59 5.65
CA ARG A 44 -23.12 6.72 6.33
C ARG A 44 -21.65 6.43 6.64
N CYS A 45 -21.33 5.22 7.10
CA CYS A 45 -19.95 4.82 7.35
C CYS A 45 -19.11 4.79 6.07
N ALA A 46 -19.69 4.34 4.95
CA ALA A 46 -19.02 4.39 3.65
C ALA A 46 -18.77 5.82 3.18
N GLU A 47 -19.77 6.71 3.29
CA GLU A 47 -19.63 8.15 2.96
C GLU A 47 -18.55 8.83 3.81
N ILE A 48 -18.55 8.58 5.13
CA ILE A 48 -17.52 9.09 6.04
C ILE A 48 -16.16 8.51 5.70
N GLY A 49 -16.08 7.22 5.38
CA GLY A 49 -14.84 6.56 4.99
C GLY A 49 -14.25 7.14 3.70
N GLU A 50 -15.10 7.41 2.70
CA GLU A 50 -14.69 8.07 1.46
C GLU A 50 -14.19 9.50 1.73
N GLN A 51 -14.89 10.26 2.57
CA GLN A 51 -14.44 11.59 2.98
C GLN A 51 -13.07 11.55 3.67
N LEU A 52 -12.88 10.63 4.62
CA LEU A 52 -11.60 10.46 5.32
C LEU A 52 -10.47 10.07 4.36
N ALA A 53 -10.74 9.15 3.42
CA ALA A 53 -9.78 8.74 2.41
C ALA A 53 -9.36 9.91 1.51
N ASP A 54 -10.31 10.77 1.11
CA ASP A 54 -10.04 11.95 0.31
C ASP A 54 -9.26 13.03 1.07
N GLU A 55 -9.59 13.23 2.35
CA GLU A 55 -8.85 14.12 3.25
C GLU A 55 -7.40 13.65 3.45
N GLU A 56 -7.20 12.35 3.71
CA GLU A 56 -5.88 11.74 3.88
C GLU A 56 -5.05 11.84 2.59
N ARG A 57 -5.65 11.50 1.44
CA ARG A 57 -4.99 11.66 0.13
C ARG A 57 -4.59 13.11 -0.12
N SER A 58 -5.49 14.05 0.14
CA SER A 58 -5.23 15.49 -0.07
C SER A 58 -4.09 15.99 0.83
N HIS A 59 -4.07 15.56 2.08
CA HIS A 59 -2.99 15.87 3.01
C HIS A 59 -1.64 15.31 2.50
N LEU A 60 -1.62 14.03 2.12
CA LEU A 60 -0.40 13.36 1.65
C LEU A 60 0.15 14.02 0.39
N LEU A 61 -0.71 14.34 -0.57
CA LEU A 61 -0.35 15.08 -1.79
C LEU A 61 0.25 16.45 -1.48
N GLY A 62 -0.33 17.20 -0.54
CA GLY A 62 0.21 18.49 -0.11
C GLY A 62 1.63 18.37 0.44
N ARG A 63 1.89 17.36 1.28
CA ARG A 63 3.21 17.11 1.88
C ARG A 63 4.24 16.65 0.84
N LEU A 64 3.91 15.63 0.04
CA LEU A 64 4.79 15.11 -0.99
C LEU A 64 5.12 16.20 -2.04
N GLY A 65 4.12 16.98 -2.46
CA GLY A 65 4.31 18.10 -3.38
C GLY A 65 5.25 19.18 -2.83
N HIS A 66 5.16 19.50 -1.54
CA HIS A 66 6.09 20.41 -0.90
C HIS A 66 7.53 19.86 -0.91
N LYS A 67 7.72 18.58 -0.55
CA LYS A 67 9.04 17.92 -0.52
C LYS A 67 9.67 17.78 -1.91
N LEU A 68 8.86 17.53 -2.93
CA LEU A 68 9.28 17.51 -4.33
C LEU A 68 9.78 18.89 -4.75
N ARG A 69 9.02 19.95 -4.48
CA ARG A 69 9.42 21.33 -4.80
C ARG A 69 10.76 21.69 -4.17
N SER A 70 10.95 21.37 -2.89
CA SER A 70 12.22 21.61 -2.19
C SER A 70 13.38 20.83 -2.83
N ALA A 71 13.16 19.57 -3.24
CA ALA A 71 14.19 18.76 -3.89
C ALA A 71 14.58 19.33 -5.27
N VAL A 72 13.60 19.77 -6.05
CA VAL A 72 13.84 20.42 -7.35
C VAL A 72 14.67 21.68 -7.19
N LEU A 73 14.37 22.53 -6.21
CA LEU A 73 15.15 23.74 -5.94
C LEU A 73 16.59 23.42 -5.53
N ALA A 74 16.77 22.39 -4.69
CA ALA A 74 18.11 21.94 -4.29
C ALA A 74 18.91 21.42 -5.49
N LEU A 75 18.29 20.61 -6.36
CA LEU A 75 18.90 20.12 -7.59
C LEU A 75 19.29 21.26 -8.53
N GLN A 76 18.42 22.25 -8.71
CA GLN A 76 18.72 23.43 -9.54
C GLN A 76 19.94 24.18 -9.03
N GLU A 77 20.04 24.38 -7.72
CA GLU A 77 21.18 25.05 -7.10
C GLU A 77 22.47 24.23 -7.22
N SER A 78 22.43 22.93 -6.98
CA SER A 78 23.59 22.04 -7.15
C SER A 78 24.05 21.94 -8.61
N ALA A 79 23.10 21.86 -9.57
CA ALA A 79 23.41 21.89 -11.00
C ALA A 79 24.06 23.22 -11.42
N ARG A 80 23.57 24.34 -10.87
CA ARG A 80 24.19 25.66 -11.07
C ARG A 80 25.63 25.66 -10.56
N GLN A 81 25.89 25.15 -9.36
CA GLN A 81 27.24 25.09 -8.80
C GLN A 81 28.18 24.20 -9.62
N ALA A 82 27.70 23.04 -10.08
CA ALA A 82 28.47 22.13 -10.93
C ALA A 82 28.83 22.79 -12.27
N ALA A 83 27.90 23.53 -12.88
CA ALA A 83 28.12 24.26 -14.13
C ALA A 83 29.17 25.38 -14.02
N PHE A 84 29.38 25.95 -12.83
CA PHE A 84 30.36 27.03 -12.58
C PHE A 84 31.69 26.56 -11.98
N GLY A 85 32.17 25.37 -12.36
CA GLY A 85 33.58 24.98 -12.19
C GLY A 85 33.86 23.94 -11.09
N ARG A 86 32.88 23.08 -10.77
CA ARG A 86 33.07 21.91 -9.90
C ARG A 86 32.50 20.64 -10.54
N PRO A 87 33.10 20.14 -11.63
CA PRO A 87 32.63 18.94 -12.34
C PRO A 87 32.59 17.68 -11.46
N GLU A 88 33.38 17.64 -10.38
CA GLU A 88 33.32 16.59 -9.35
C GLU A 88 31.96 16.49 -8.63
N LEU A 89 31.08 17.50 -8.76
CA LEU A 89 29.73 17.47 -8.21
C LEU A 89 28.70 16.77 -9.10
N LEU A 90 29.07 16.31 -10.31
CA LEU A 90 28.13 15.68 -11.25
C LEU A 90 27.48 14.41 -10.68
N GLU A 91 28.21 13.61 -9.91
CA GLU A 91 27.66 12.43 -9.23
C GLU A 91 26.60 12.82 -8.20
N ALA A 92 26.85 13.86 -7.41
CA ALA A 92 25.87 14.39 -6.44
C ALA A 92 24.62 14.95 -7.14
N VAL A 93 24.79 15.63 -8.28
CA VAL A 93 23.67 16.12 -9.11
C VAL A 93 22.84 14.96 -9.65
N PHE A 94 23.48 13.88 -10.11
CA PHE A 94 22.78 12.69 -10.58
C PHE A 94 21.97 12.02 -9.47
N GLU A 95 22.56 11.83 -8.29
CA GLU A 95 21.85 11.27 -7.14
C GLU A 95 20.66 12.13 -6.71
N GLN A 96 20.82 13.46 -6.69
CA GLN A 96 19.72 14.38 -6.43
C GLN A 96 18.63 14.33 -7.51
N ALA A 97 19.01 14.16 -8.78
CA ALA A 97 18.06 14.02 -9.87
C ALA A 97 17.24 12.73 -9.75
N GLN A 98 17.88 11.61 -9.38
CA GLN A 98 17.16 10.38 -9.06
C GLN A 98 16.21 10.56 -7.88
N GLU A 99 16.64 11.27 -6.83
CA GLU A 99 15.79 11.55 -5.67
C GLU A 99 14.57 12.41 -6.04
N VAL A 100 14.74 13.43 -6.89
CA VAL A 100 13.62 14.19 -7.46
C VAL A 100 12.68 13.27 -8.24
N GLY A 101 13.22 12.36 -9.06
CA GLY A 101 12.44 11.37 -9.79
C GLY A 101 11.61 10.47 -8.88
N ARG A 102 12.21 9.92 -7.81
CA ARG A 102 11.51 9.09 -6.82
C ARG A 102 10.38 9.86 -6.13
N ARG A 103 10.62 11.11 -5.73
CA ARG A 103 9.59 11.96 -5.11
C ARG A 103 8.46 12.31 -6.08
N ALA A 104 8.78 12.56 -7.35
CA ALA A 104 7.78 12.81 -8.37
C ALA A 104 6.89 11.57 -8.59
N ALA A 105 7.48 10.38 -8.66
CA ALA A 105 6.75 9.12 -8.75
C ALA A 105 5.83 8.90 -7.53
N ALA A 106 6.29 9.24 -6.31
CA ALA A 106 5.45 9.15 -5.12
C ALA A 106 4.24 10.12 -5.15
N VAL A 107 4.44 11.35 -5.64
CA VAL A 107 3.32 12.30 -5.85
C VAL A 107 2.34 11.74 -6.87
N GLU A 108 2.85 11.17 -7.96
CA GLU A 108 2.02 10.56 -8.99
C GLU A 108 1.21 9.38 -8.43
N ALA A 109 1.85 8.45 -7.71
CA ALA A 109 1.20 7.33 -7.07
C ALA A 109 0.09 7.77 -6.09
N ALA A 110 0.32 8.83 -5.32
CA ALA A 110 -0.69 9.38 -4.42
C ALA A 110 -1.85 10.09 -5.14
N ALA A 111 -1.63 10.54 -6.38
CA ALA A 111 -2.61 11.27 -7.18
C ALA A 111 -3.41 10.36 -8.12
N ILE A 112 -2.88 9.18 -8.45
CA ILE A 112 -3.51 8.25 -9.39
C ILE A 112 -4.75 7.61 -8.76
N GLN A 113 -5.84 7.61 -9.51
CA GLN A 113 -6.90 6.63 -9.34
C GLN A 113 -6.62 5.44 -10.27
N PRO A 114 -6.66 4.19 -9.78
CA PRO A 114 -6.44 3.02 -10.61
C PRO A 114 -7.36 3.04 -11.84
N LYS A 115 -6.78 3.00 -13.03
CA LYS A 115 -7.53 3.04 -14.29
C LYS A 115 -8.06 1.67 -14.68
N ASP A 116 -7.46 0.60 -14.17
CA ASP A 116 -7.87 -0.77 -14.38
C ASP A 116 -8.81 -1.26 -13.28
N ALA A 117 -9.90 -1.91 -13.69
CA ALA A 117 -10.85 -2.52 -12.77
C ALA A 117 -10.19 -3.70 -12.03
N ALA A 118 -10.62 -3.92 -10.79
CA ALA A 118 -10.18 -5.05 -10.00
C ALA A 118 -10.47 -6.37 -10.72
N ARG A 119 -9.44 -7.22 -10.83
CA ARG A 119 -9.51 -8.55 -11.46
C ARG A 119 -8.71 -9.57 -10.66
N GLY A 120 -8.84 -10.83 -11.04
CA GLY A 120 -7.96 -11.88 -10.55
C GLY A 120 -6.53 -11.67 -11.04
N VAL A 121 -5.59 -11.50 -10.11
CA VAL A 121 -4.17 -11.28 -10.40
C VAL A 121 -3.33 -12.30 -9.65
N VAL A 122 -2.51 -13.04 -10.38
CA VAL A 122 -1.59 -14.03 -9.80
C VAL A 122 -0.47 -13.30 -9.06
N LEU A 123 -0.36 -13.53 -7.75
CA LEU A 123 0.58 -12.81 -6.88
C LEU A 123 2.03 -13.00 -7.35
N GLY A 124 2.41 -14.22 -7.75
CA GLY A 124 3.74 -14.50 -8.29
C GLY A 124 4.08 -13.69 -9.55
N ALA A 125 3.09 -13.37 -10.39
CA ALA A 125 3.31 -12.58 -11.61
C ALA A 125 3.53 -11.10 -11.28
N VAL A 126 2.75 -10.54 -10.34
CA VAL A 126 2.96 -9.18 -9.83
C VAL A 126 4.36 -9.05 -9.24
N LEU A 127 4.73 -10.00 -8.38
CA LEU A 127 6.04 -9.97 -7.73
C LEU A 127 7.19 -10.14 -8.73
N ASN A 128 7.00 -10.80 -9.86
CA ASN A 128 8.00 -10.82 -10.93
C ASN A 128 8.24 -9.42 -11.54
N LEU A 129 7.20 -8.60 -11.62
CA LEU A 129 7.28 -7.25 -12.18
C LEU A 129 7.83 -6.25 -11.17
N SER A 130 7.34 -6.29 -9.92
CA SER A 130 7.71 -5.33 -8.89
C SER A 130 8.98 -5.72 -8.13
N LEU A 131 9.17 -7.01 -7.84
CA LEU A 131 10.18 -7.53 -6.90
C LEU A 131 10.91 -8.76 -7.46
N PRO A 132 11.57 -8.66 -8.63
CA PRO A 132 12.13 -9.82 -9.35
C PRO A 132 13.17 -10.63 -8.56
N ILE A 133 13.81 -10.02 -7.57
CA ILE A 133 14.89 -10.61 -6.77
C ILE A 133 14.50 -10.92 -5.31
N ALA A 134 13.24 -10.72 -4.93
CA ALA A 134 12.78 -11.11 -3.60
C ALA A 134 12.76 -12.64 -3.46
N ALA A 135 13.13 -13.15 -2.29
CA ALA A 135 12.91 -14.55 -1.94
C ALA A 135 11.42 -14.78 -1.64
N ARG A 136 10.85 -15.87 -2.15
CA ARG A 136 9.39 -16.06 -2.17
C ARG A 136 8.97 -17.44 -1.71
N GLU A 137 8.05 -17.45 -0.76
CA GLU A 137 7.35 -18.63 -0.28
C GLU A 137 5.85 -18.44 -0.55
N LEU A 138 5.42 -18.80 -1.77
CA LEU A 138 4.05 -18.59 -2.23
C LEU A 138 3.39 -19.93 -2.56
N PRO A 139 2.17 -20.18 -2.07
CA PRO A 139 1.39 -21.34 -2.49
C PRO A 139 1.09 -21.31 -3.99
N ALA A 140 1.04 -22.50 -4.60
CA ALA A 140 0.57 -22.65 -5.97
C ALA A 140 -0.90 -22.18 -6.04
N GLY A 141 -1.17 -21.16 -6.86
CA GLY A 141 -2.52 -20.58 -6.98
C GLY A 141 -2.80 -19.39 -6.07
N ALA A 142 -1.79 -18.72 -5.50
CA ALA A 142 -1.96 -17.44 -4.84
C ALA A 142 -2.46 -16.37 -5.81
N VAL A 143 -3.77 -16.10 -5.80
CA VAL A 143 -4.45 -15.13 -6.66
C VAL A 143 -5.25 -14.15 -5.81
N VAL A 144 -4.97 -12.86 -5.99
CA VAL A 144 -5.64 -11.75 -5.30
C VAL A 144 -6.58 -11.03 -6.24
N LEU A 145 -7.63 -10.41 -5.70
CA LEU A 145 -8.50 -9.51 -6.43
C LEU A 145 -7.96 -8.07 -6.31
N GLY A 146 -7.65 -7.42 -7.43
CA GLY A 146 -7.16 -6.04 -7.40
C GLY A 146 -6.78 -5.50 -8.77
N SER A 147 -6.43 -4.21 -8.79
CA SER A 147 -5.78 -3.57 -9.95
C SER A 147 -4.34 -4.06 -10.02
N GLU A 148 -3.89 -4.50 -11.19
CA GLU A 148 -2.51 -4.98 -11.36
C GLU A 148 -1.53 -3.83 -11.20
N THR A 149 -1.88 -2.64 -11.70
CA THR A 149 -1.02 -1.46 -11.59
C THR A 149 -0.86 -1.01 -10.15
N ALA A 150 -1.95 -0.97 -9.37
CA ALA A 150 -1.89 -0.65 -7.95
C ALA A 150 -1.13 -1.72 -7.14
N LEU A 151 -1.26 -3.00 -7.49
CA LEU A 151 -0.50 -4.08 -6.85
C LEU A 151 1.00 -3.94 -7.09
N VAL A 152 1.43 -3.75 -8.34
CA VAL A 152 2.84 -3.54 -8.70
C VAL A 152 3.40 -2.34 -7.95
N GLU A 153 2.66 -1.23 -7.93
CA GLU A 153 3.05 0.00 -7.25
C GLU A 153 3.19 -0.22 -5.73
N ALA A 154 2.20 -0.84 -5.08
CA ALA A 154 2.25 -1.14 -3.65
C ALA A 154 3.49 -1.95 -3.26
N PHE A 155 3.79 -3.02 -4.01
CA PHE A 155 4.95 -3.87 -3.75
C PHE A 155 6.27 -3.15 -4.03
N ALA A 156 6.34 -2.32 -5.06
CA ALA A 156 7.52 -1.49 -5.33
C ALA A 156 7.80 -0.52 -4.16
N ARG A 157 6.76 0.17 -3.65
CA ARG A 157 6.92 1.07 -2.49
C ARG A 157 7.31 0.33 -1.22
N ILE A 158 6.77 -0.87 -1.02
CA ILE A 158 7.16 -1.74 0.09
C ILE A 158 8.65 -2.06 0.05
N GLN A 159 9.23 -2.28 -1.12
CA GLN A 159 10.67 -2.49 -1.24
C GLN A 159 11.50 -1.29 -0.81
N GLU A 160 11.13 -0.12 -1.30
CA GLU A 160 11.80 1.13 -0.90
C GLU A 160 11.71 1.31 0.62
N TRP A 161 10.53 1.07 1.19
CA TRP A 161 10.26 1.22 2.61
C TRP A 161 11.00 0.21 3.50
N MET A 162 11.22 -1.01 3.00
CA MET A 162 11.94 -2.09 3.68
C MET A 162 13.46 -2.02 3.50
N GLY A 163 13.99 -0.95 2.90
CA GLY A 163 15.44 -0.72 2.79
C GLY A 163 16.07 -1.27 1.51
N GLY A 164 15.26 -1.70 0.53
CA GLY A 164 15.69 -2.05 -0.81
C GLY A 164 15.65 -3.55 -1.13
N PRO A 165 16.46 -4.01 -2.10
CA PRO A 165 16.58 -5.40 -2.52
C PRO A 165 16.81 -6.43 -1.40
N GLY A 166 16.50 -7.70 -1.69
CA GLY A 166 16.82 -8.83 -0.81
C GLY A 166 15.73 -9.21 0.19
N MET A 167 14.53 -8.65 0.05
CA MET A 167 13.40 -8.97 0.91
C MET A 167 12.92 -10.42 0.78
N THR A 168 12.29 -10.91 1.83
CA THR A 168 11.54 -12.18 1.83
C THR A 168 10.05 -11.89 1.84
N ILE A 169 9.30 -12.65 1.05
CA ILE A 169 7.84 -12.55 0.96
C ILE A 169 7.24 -13.93 1.12
N ALA A 170 6.34 -14.06 2.09
CA ALA A 170 5.53 -15.25 2.29
C ALA A 170 4.05 -14.90 2.12
N ALA A 171 3.25 -15.85 1.63
CA ALA A 171 1.81 -15.69 1.56
C ALA A 171 1.08 -16.90 2.13
N GLU A 172 0.08 -16.65 2.96
CA GLU A 172 -0.80 -17.67 3.52
C GLU A 172 -2.27 -17.28 3.35
N PRO A 173 -3.16 -18.26 3.07
CA PRO A 173 -4.58 -17.99 2.99
C PRO A 173 -5.18 -17.80 4.38
N VAL A 174 -6.01 -16.77 4.55
CA VAL A 174 -6.73 -16.46 5.79
C VAL A 174 -8.20 -16.18 5.44
N GLY A 175 -9.04 -17.22 5.48
CA GLY A 175 -10.44 -17.12 5.03
C GLY A 175 -10.53 -16.70 3.56
N SER A 176 -11.25 -15.60 3.28
CA SER A 176 -11.34 -15.04 1.93
C SER A 176 -10.21 -14.07 1.57
N TRP A 177 -9.10 -14.08 2.31
CA TRP A 177 -7.96 -13.17 2.15
C TRP A 177 -6.65 -13.92 1.94
N TRP A 178 -5.69 -13.22 1.33
CA TRP A 178 -4.28 -13.56 1.39
C TRP A 178 -3.61 -12.64 2.40
N LYS A 179 -3.00 -13.23 3.42
CA LYS A 179 -2.03 -12.54 4.26
C LYS A 179 -0.66 -12.67 3.61
N ILE A 180 -0.04 -11.54 3.31
CA ILE A 180 1.25 -11.46 2.63
C ILE A 180 2.21 -10.80 3.61
N SER A 181 3.09 -11.61 4.19
CA SER A 181 4.10 -11.16 5.12
C SER A 181 5.36 -10.75 4.37
N VAL A 182 5.83 -9.54 4.62
CA VAL A 182 7.06 -9.01 4.04
C VAL A 182 8.07 -8.73 5.15
N ALA A 183 9.31 -9.18 4.94
CA ALA A 183 10.42 -8.90 5.84
C ALA A 183 11.63 -8.40 5.04
N PRO A 184 12.42 -7.47 5.61
CA PRO A 184 13.58 -6.90 4.93
C PRO A 184 14.72 -7.91 4.86
N GLY A 185 15.54 -7.81 3.81
CA GLY A 185 16.75 -8.63 3.68
C GLY A 185 17.92 -8.20 4.56
N GLY A 186 17.79 -7.06 5.24
CA GLY A 186 18.82 -6.46 6.08
C GLY A 186 18.25 -5.28 6.89
N ASP A 187 19.14 -4.48 7.47
CA ASP A 187 18.71 -3.37 8.33
C ASP A 187 17.91 -2.32 7.54
N ARG A 188 16.70 -2.04 8.03
CA ARG A 188 15.82 -1.04 7.46
C ARG A 188 16.40 0.36 7.71
N LYS A 189 16.69 1.08 6.61
CA LYS A 189 17.08 2.48 6.68
C LYS A 189 15.84 3.38 6.66
N PRO A 190 15.73 4.37 7.55
CA PRO A 190 14.67 5.36 7.48
C PRO A 190 14.68 6.09 6.14
N LEU A 191 13.49 6.29 5.56
CA LEU A 191 13.35 7.09 4.35
C LEU A 191 13.62 8.57 4.65
N ALA A 192 14.31 9.25 3.72
CA ALA A 192 14.51 10.69 3.80
C ALA A 192 13.18 11.48 3.76
N VAL A 193 12.15 10.90 3.13
CA VAL A 193 10.77 11.38 3.13
C VAL A 193 9.88 10.28 3.71
N PRO A 194 9.53 10.34 5.01
CA PRO A 194 8.71 9.31 5.65
C PRO A 194 7.37 9.04 4.94
N GLU A 195 6.81 10.07 4.32
CA GLU A 195 5.55 10.02 3.57
C GLU A 195 5.60 9.09 2.34
N MET A 196 6.80 8.76 1.83
CA MET A 196 6.99 7.79 0.75
C MET A 196 6.97 6.34 1.24
N GLY A 197 6.94 6.11 2.55
CA GLY A 197 6.90 4.79 3.15
C GLY A 197 5.48 4.35 3.49
N GLU A 198 5.28 3.97 4.75
CA GLU A 198 4.01 3.47 5.27
C GLU A 198 2.76 4.26 4.85
N PRO A 199 2.73 5.61 4.90
CA PRO A 199 1.52 6.36 4.53
C PRO A 199 1.12 6.18 3.06
N LEU A 200 2.09 6.17 2.15
CA LEU A 200 1.83 5.96 0.72
C LEU A 200 1.40 4.53 0.45
N ILE A 201 2.04 3.55 1.10
CA ILE A 201 1.66 2.14 0.96
C ILE A 201 0.26 1.93 1.49
N ARG A 202 -0.09 2.52 2.65
CA ARG A 202 -1.42 2.47 3.23
C ARG A 202 -2.46 3.06 2.28
N LEU A 203 -2.21 4.23 1.70
CA LEU A 203 -3.09 4.81 0.68
C LEU A 203 -3.35 3.82 -0.46
N ILE A 204 -2.32 3.18 -1.00
CA ILE A 204 -2.48 2.24 -2.11
C ILE A 204 -3.22 0.97 -1.66
N VAL A 205 -2.83 0.38 -0.53
CA VAL A 205 -3.40 -0.87 -0.05
C VAL A 205 -4.84 -0.68 0.42
N ASP A 206 -5.07 0.23 1.37
CA ASP A 206 -6.36 0.37 2.03
C ASP A 206 -7.40 0.99 1.06
N ILE A 207 -7.00 1.94 0.21
CA ILE A 207 -7.94 2.71 -0.63
C ILE A 207 -8.00 2.18 -2.07
N HIS A 208 -6.88 1.80 -2.69
CA HIS A 208 -6.87 1.38 -4.11
C HIS A 208 -7.03 -0.13 -4.31
N LEU A 209 -6.64 -0.92 -3.32
CA LEU A 209 -6.72 -2.38 -3.39
C LEU A 209 -7.83 -2.97 -2.51
N GLU A 210 -8.55 -2.13 -1.76
CA GLU A 210 -9.52 -2.57 -0.75
C GLU A 210 -8.91 -3.61 0.21
N GLY A 211 -7.60 -3.46 0.44
CA GLY A 211 -6.79 -4.30 1.29
C GLY A 211 -6.68 -3.74 2.69
N TRP A 212 -5.73 -4.29 3.43
CA TRP A 212 -5.36 -3.76 4.73
C TRP A 212 -3.86 -3.92 4.99
N LEU A 213 -3.19 -2.82 5.33
CA LEU A 213 -1.80 -2.81 5.78
C LEU A 213 -1.68 -2.85 7.31
N ASP A 214 -1.03 -3.88 7.83
CA ASP A 214 -0.57 -3.97 9.22
C ASP A 214 0.96 -3.77 9.31
N ALA A 215 1.35 -2.60 9.80
CA ALA A 215 2.73 -2.19 10.02
C ALA A 215 3.18 -2.35 11.48
N SER A 216 2.41 -3.05 12.31
CA SER A 216 2.75 -3.29 13.71
C SER A 216 3.92 -4.25 13.96
N PRO A 217 4.23 -5.23 13.09
CA PRO A 217 5.42 -6.06 13.26
C PRO A 217 6.70 -5.22 13.26
N PRO A 218 7.64 -5.44 14.19
CA PRO A 218 8.85 -4.62 14.30
C PRO A 218 9.80 -4.80 13.10
N ASP A 219 9.84 -6.00 12.53
CA ASP A 219 10.79 -6.41 11.50
C ASP A 219 10.11 -6.65 10.13
N GLY A 220 8.94 -6.05 9.89
CA GLY A 220 8.22 -6.28 8.65
C GLY A 220 6.87 -5.60 8.57
N ALA A 221 6.04 -6.08 7.66
CA ALA A 221 4.64 -5.70 7.56
C ALA A 221 3.82 -6.87 7.02
N ASP A 222 2.54 -6.88 7.36
CA ASP A 222 1.57 -7.79 6.78
C ASP A 222 0.61 -7.00 5.89
N ILE A 223 0.39 -7.50 4.68
CA ILE A 223 -0.60 -6.97 3.74
C ILE A 223 -1.70 -8.01 3.61
N TYR A 224 -2.94 -7.60 3.84
CA TYR A 224 -4.11 -8.44 3.62
C TYR A 224 -4.77 -7.98 2.32
N LEU A 225 -4.85 -8.87 1.34
CA LEU A 225 -5.51 -8.61 0.07
C LEU A 225 -6.65 -9.60 -0.15
N PRO A 226 -7.79 -9.17 -0.74
CA PRO A 226 -8.90 -10.09 -0.99
C PRO A 226 -8.46 -11.22 -1.92
N ALA A 227 -8.76 -12.47 -1.57
CA ALA A 227 -8.48 -13.60 -2.42
C ALA A 227 -9.50 -13.67 -3.56
N GLN A 228 -9.05 -14.05 -4.77
CA GLN A 228 -10.00 -14.42 -5.79
C GLN A 228 -10.59 -15.80 -5.45
N ALA A 229 -11.91 -15.85 -5.21
CA ALA A 229 -12.60 -17.11 -5.00
C ALA A 229 -12.34 -18.07 -6.17
N SER A 230 -11.90 -19.29 -5.84
CA SER A 230 -11.81 -20.39 -6.79
C SER A 230 -13.24 -20.69 -7.29
N ARG A 231 -13.50 -20.49 -8.57
CA ARG A 231 -14.76 -20.95 -9.19
C ARG A 231 -14.71 -22.44 -9.44
#